data_AF-A0A8T4J2R3-F1
#
_entry.id   AF-A0A8T4J2R3-F1
#
_cell.length_a   1.000
_cell.length_b   1.000
_cell.length_c   1.000
_cell.angle_alpha   90.00
_cell.angle_beta   90.00
_cell.angle_gamma   90.00
#
_symmetry.space_group_name_H-M   'P 1'
#
loop_
_entity.id
_entity.type
_entity.pdbx_description
1 polymer ?
#
loop_
_entity_poly.entity_id
_entity_poly.type
_entity_poly.pdbx_seq_one_letter_code
_entity_poly.pdbx_strand_id
1 'polypeptide(L)'
;MASASPHEPPQRLTRSLASLGNRAGEHVARDADDWLGALPGLLERTLERWELTAERVVSPGGRSSLVALVRRSDGTPAAPKLLAPDTVSLRGRGERERAALERWNGWGAVRVLGAAPEDGALLLERLHGEV
;
A
#
# COMPACT_ATOMS: atom_id res chain seq x y z
N MET A 1 -12.32 5.71 20.49
CA MET A 1 -11.03 5.10 20.15
C MET A 1 -10.27 6.10 19.31
N ALA A 2 -9.10 6.55 19.78
CA ALA A 2 -8.33 7.60 19.11
C ALA A 2 -8.12 7.23 17.62
N SER A 3 -8.51 8.13 16.73
CA SER A 3 -8.19 8.01 15.30
C SER A 3 -6.68 8.00 15.19
N ALA A 4 -6.08 6.86 14.84
CA ALA A 4 -4.71 6.84 14.37
C ALA A 4 -4.57 7.90 13.27
N SER A 5 -3.46 8.65 13.27
CA SER A 5 -3.17 9.60 12.19
C SER A 5 -3.39 8.90 10.86
N PRO A 6 -3.95 9.57 9.83
CA PRO A 6 -4.27 8.94 8.54
C PRO A 6 -3.03 8.43 7.77
N HIS A 7 -1.86 8.44 8.39
CA HIS A 7 -0.57 8.05 7.84
C HIS A 7 0.12 6.95 8.65
N GLU A 8 -0.42 6.54 9.81
CA GLU A 8 0.24 5.53 10.64
C GLU A 8 0.09 4.12 10.05
N PRO A 9 1.17 3.32 9.98
CA PRO A 9 1.10 1.94 9.52
C PRO A 9 0.17 1.09 10.40
N PRO A 10 -0.71 0.24 9.82
CA PRO A 10 -1.57 -0.64 10.61
C PRO A 10 -0.76 -1.64 11.45
N GLN A 11 -1.16 -1.88 12.70
CA GLN A 11 -0.45 -2.81 13.61
C GLN A 11 -0.25 -4.23 13.04
N ARG A 12 -1.15 -4.72 12.19
CA ARG A 12 -0.98 -6.04 11.55
C ARG A 12 0.13 -6.02 10.50
N LEU A 13 0.33 -4.91 9.79
CA LEU A 13 1.45 -4.74 8.87
C LEU A 13 2.77 -4.78 9.64
N THR A 14 2.91 -3.92 10.66
CA THR A 14 4.11 -3.86 11.51
C THR A 14 4.45 -5.22 12.11
N ARG A 15 3.48 -5.91 12.73
CA ARG A 15 3.70 -7.25 13.30
C ARG A 15 4.08 -8.29 12.26
N SER A 16 3.50 -8.23 11.06
CA SER A 16 3.79 -9.20 10.01
C SER A 16 5.22 -9.04 9.49
N LEU A 17 5.69 -7.80 9.35
CA LEU A 17 7.05 -7.50 8.89
C LEU A 17 8.09 -7.80 9.97
N ALA A 18 7.84 -7.46 11.23
CA ALA A 18 8.72 -7.85 12.34
C ALA A 18 8.87 -9.38 12.43
N SER A 19 7.75 -10.11 12.31
CA SER A 19 7.76 -11.58 12.30
C SER A 19 8.52 -12.16 11.09
N LEU A 20 8.48 -11.47 9.94
CA LEU A 20 9.26 -11.86 8.76
C LEU A 20 10.75 -11.61 8.97
N GLY A 21 11.14 -10.44 9.47
CA GLY A 21 12.53 -10.11 9.79
C GLY A 21 13.15 -11.15 10.73
N ASN A 22 12.43 -11.53 11.79
CA ASN A 22 12.87 -12.57 12.74
C ASN A 22 13.13 -13.94 12.09
N ARG A 23 12.49 -14.26 10.95
CA ARG A 23 12.70 -15.52 10.23
C ARG A 23 13.71 -15.42 9.08
N ALA A 24 13.80 -14.26 8.44
CA ALA A 24 14.57 -14.07 7.22
C ALA A 24 15.98 -13.47 7.46
N GLY A 25 16.25 -12.97 8.66
CA GLY A 25 17.56 -12.46 9.07
C GLY A 25 17.61 -10.94 9.24
N GLU A 26 18.71 -10.46 9.83
CA GLU A 26 18.88 -9.05 10.25
C GLU A 26 18.76 -8.06 9.10
N HIS A 27 19.23 -8.41 7.89
CA HIS A 27 19.13 -7.52 6.73
C HIS A 27 17.67 -7.24 6.36
N VAL A 28 16.82 -8.29 6.34
CA VAL A 28 15.39 -8.14 6.05
C VAL A 28 14.68 -7.38 7.17
N ALA A 29 15.07 -7.60 8.42
CA ALA A 29 14.53 -6.85 9.55
C ALA A 29 14.83 -5.34 9.43
N ARG A 30 16.09 -4.97 9.13
CA ARG A 30 16.49 -3.59 8.92
C ARG A 30 15.73 -2.93 7.77
N ASP A 31 15.67 -3.59 6.62
CA ASP A 31 14.98 -3.06 5.44
C ASP A 31 13.47 -2.89 5.69
N ALA A 32 12.88 -3.76 6.51
CA ALA A 32 11.48 -3.65 6.92
C ALA A 32 11.24 -2.45 7.83
N ASP A 33 12.12 -2.23 8.81
CA ASP A 33 12.04 -1.09 9.72
C ASP A 33 12.28 0.23 8.99
N ASP A 34 13.27 0.28 8.08
CA ASP A 34 13.56 1.44 7.23
C ASP A 34 12.34 1.79 6.35
N TRP A 35 11.72 0.78 5.72
CA TRP A 35 10.52 0.99 4.91
C TRP A 35 9.32 1.45 5.76
N LEU A 36 9.10 0.85 6.93
CA LEU A 36 8.03 1.27 7.85
C LEU A 36 8.22 2.72 8.33
N GLY A 37 9.47 3.12 8.63
CA GLY A 37 9.82 4.48 9.00
C GLY A 37 9.59 5.50 7.87
N ALA A 38 9.84 5.10 6.62
CA ALA A 38 9.62 5.93 5.44
C ALA A 38 8.15 5.97 4.96
N LEU A 39 7.29 5.07 5.45
CA LEU A 39 5.95 4.83 4.91
C LEU A 39 5.02 6.06 4.98
N PRO A 40 4.99 6.87 6.07
CA PRO A 40 4.19 8.09 6.09
C PRO A 40 4.56 9.08 4.98
N GLY A 41 5.87 9.34 4.80
CA GLY A 41 6.34 10.23 3.74
C GLY A 41 6.14 9.65 2.33
N LEU A 42 6.19 8.32 2.17
CA LEU A 42 5.83 7.66 0.91
C LEU A 42 4.35 7.85 0.58
N LEU A 43 3.47 7.75 1.58
CA LEU A 43 2.05 8.02 1.41
C LEU A 43 1.81 9.48 1.03
N GLU A 44 2.44 10.44 1.69
CA GLU A 44 2.34 11.87 1.36
C GLU A 44 2.74 12.15 -0.11
N ARG A 45 3.92 11.67 -0.55
CA ARG A 45 4.35 11.80 -1.95
C ARG A 45 3.38 11.15 -2.93
N THR A 46 2.78 10.03 -2.55
CA THR A 46 1.79 9.33 -3.37
C THR A 46 0.49 10.13 -3.48
N LEU A 47 0.06 10.78 -2.40
CA LEU A 47 -1.11 11.64 -2.37
C LEU A 47 -0.90 12.89 -3.24
N GLU A 48 0.27 13.53 -3.13
CA GLU A 48 0.66 14.69 -3.94
C GLU A 48 0.73 14.34 -5.42
N ARG A 49 1.41 13.24 -5.79
CA ARG A 49 1.61 12.79 -7.17
C ARG A 49 0.31 12.65 -7.96
N TRP A 50 -0.76 12.20 -7.31
CA TRP A 50 -2.05 11.91 -7.95
C TRP A 50 -3.19 12.84 -7.51
N GLU A 51 -2.86 13.95 -6.83
CA GLU A 51 -3.84 14.94 -6.34
C GLU A 51 -4.96 14.29 -5.51
N LEU A 52 -4.55 13.53 -4.50
CA LEU A 52 -5.45 12.72 -3.67
C LEU A 52 -5.63 13.34 -2.28
N THR A 53 -6.87 13.36 -1.81
CA THR A 53 -7.21 13.67 -0.43
C THR A 53 -7.39 12.38 0.35
N ALA A 54 -6.56 12.17 1.38
CA ALA A 54 -6.68 10.99 2.23
C ALA A 54 -7.95 11.03 3.09
N GLU A 55 -8.70 9.91 3.11
CA GLU A 55 -9.81 9.73 4.03
C GLU A 55 -9.35 8.93 5.26
N ARG A 56 -8.72 7.77 5.05
CA ARG A 56 -8.19 6.91 6.11
C ARG A 56 -7.29 5.80 5.58
N VAL A 57 -6.42 5.27 6.43
CA VAL A 57 -5.75 3.98 6.17
C VAL A 57 -6.74 2.83 6.43
N VAL A 58 -6.65 1.77 5.63
CA VAL A 58 -7.43 0.55 5.84
C VAL A 58 -6.89 -0.21 7.06
N SER A 59 -7.74 -0.46 8.06
CA SER A 59 -7.45 -1.27 9.24
C SER A 59 -8.38 -2.49 9.28
N PRO A 60 -7.88 -3.71 9.57
CA PRO A 60 -6.53 -4.04 10.02
C PRO A 60 -5.46 -4.08 8.90
N GLY A 61 -5.79 -3.70 7.66
CA GLY A 61 -4.84 -3.45 6.57
C GLY A 61 -4.35 -4.68 5.83
N GLY A 62 -3.11 -4.66 5.34
CA GLY A 62 -2.40 -5.80 4.72
C GLY A 62 -1.29 -6.37 5.61
N ARG A 63 -0.58 -7.40 5.12
CA ARG A 63 0.62 -7.96 5.79
C ARG A 63 1.94 -7.53 5.16
N SER A 64 1.88 -6.95 3.96
CA SER A 64 3.05 -6.63 3.12
C SER A 64 2.79 -5.42 2.21
N SER A 65 1.79 -4.62 2.57
CA SER A 65 1.43 -3.38 1.89
C SER A 65 0.50 -2.55 2.78
N LEU A 66 0.56 -1.23 2.63
CA LEU A 66 -0.44 -0.32 3.14
C LEU A 66 -1.46 -0.02 2.04
N VAL A 67 -2.73 0.14 2.42
CA VAL A 67 -3.79 0.64 1.54
C VAL A 67 -4.47 1.79 2.26
N ALA A 68 -4.63 2.93 1.58
CA ALA A 68 -5.44 4.03 2.07
C ALA A 68 -6.69 4.20 1.19
N LEU A 69 -7.77 4.70 1.77
CA LEU A 69 -8.93 5.18 1.06
C LEU A 69 -8.77 6.67 0.84
N VAL A 70 -8.99 7.11 -0.39
CA VAL A 70 -8.77 8.50 -0.80
C VAL A 70 -9.89 8.99 -1.72
N ARG A 71 -9.92 10.29 -1.93
CA ARG A 71 -10.67 10.95 -3.01
C ARG A 71 -9.71 11.62 -3.97
N ARG A 72 -9.97 11.51 -5.26
CA ARG A 72 -9.28 12.29 -6.29
C ARG A 72 -9.83 13.72 -6.30
N SER A 73 -9.14 14.64 -6.99
CA SER A 73 -9.57 16.04 -7.15
C SER A 73 -10.97 16.18 -7.78
N ASP A 74 -11.39 15.22 -8.61
CA ASP A 74 -12.75 15.14 -9.19
C ASP A 74 -13.81 14.51 -8.26
N GLY A 75 -13.43 14.14 -7.03
CA GLY A 75 -14.31 13.48 -6.05
C GLY A 75 -14.43 11.95 -6.21
N THR A 76 -13.86 11.37 -7.27
CA THR A 76 -13.88 9.92 -7.52
C THR A 76 -13.13 9.19 -6.40
N PRO A 77 -13.72 8.15 -5.78
CA PRO A 77 -13.03 7.37 -4.77
C PRO A 77 -11.96 6.46 -5.39
N ALA A 78 -10.78 6.41 -4.75
CA ALA A 78 -9.67 5.55 -5.16
C ALA A 78 -8.99 4.90 -3.93
N ALA A 79 -8.07 3.97 -4.18
CA ALA A 79 -7.33 3.27 -3.16
C ALA A 79 -5.85 3.10 -3.55
N PRO A 80 -4.94 4.01 -3.15
CA PRO A 80 -3.51 3.78 -3.29
C PRO A 80 -3.05 2.61 -2.42
N LYS A 81 -2.20 1.78 -3.00
CA LYS A 81 -1.55 0.64 -2.37
C LYS A 81 -0.05 0.81 -2.44
N LEU A 82 0.60 0.85 -1.29
CA LEU A 82 2.05 0.95 -1.13
C LEU A 82 2.60 -0.42 -0.75
N LEU A 83 3.34 -1.05 -1.66
CA LEU A 83 3.89 -2.38 -1.46
C LEU A 83 5.24 -2.31 -0.74
N ALA A 84 5.47 -3.26 0.17
CA ALA A 84 6.81 -3.45 0.74
C ALA A 84 7.80 -3.81 -0.38
N PRO A 85 9.05 -3.31 -0.32
CA PRO A 85 10.04 -3.51 -1.37
C PRO A 85 10.43 -4.98 -1.52
N ASP A 86 11.07 -5.30 -2.64
CA ASP A 86 11.56 -6.65 -2.96
C ASP A 86 12.61 -7.17 -1.98
N THR A 87 13.31 -6.29 -1.27
CA THR A 87 14.27 -6.69 -0.22
C THR A 87 13.58 -7.20 1.04
N VAL A 88 12.32 -6.81 1.25
CA VAL A 88 11.49 -7.19 2.41
C VAL A 88 10.44 -8.23 2.01
N SER A 89 10.07 -8.32 0.74
CA SER A 89 8.99 -9.18 0.25
C SER A 89 9.44 -10.10 -0.89
N LEU A 90 8.50 -10.82 -1.50
CA LEU A 90 8.82 -11.70 -2.63
C LEU A 90 9.28 -10.88 -3.83
N ARG A 91 10.50 -11.12 -4.32
CA ARG A 91 11.07 -10.46 -5.51
C ARG A 91 10.09 -10.40 -6.67
N GLY A 92 9.87 -9.22 -7.25
CA GLY A 92 8.99 -8.96 -8.37
C GLY A 92 7.50 -9.05 -8.05
N ARG A 93 7.13 -9.02 -6.76
CA ARG A 93 5.71 -9.12 -6.35
C ARG A 93 4.89 -7.95 -6.86
N GLY A 94 5.37 -6.72 -6.70
CA GLY A 94 4.65 -5.53 -7.15
C GLY A 94 4.41 -5.53 -8.65
N GLU A 95 5.44 -5.88 -9.42
CA GLU A 95 5.34 -5.97 -10.88
C GLU A 95 4.36 -7.07 -11.32
N ARG A 96 4.43 -8.27 -10.72
CA ARG A 96 3.48 -9.34 -11.02
C ARG A 96 2.05 -8.99 -10.64
N GLU A 97 1.87 -8.31 -9.50
CA GLU A 97 0.55 -7.85 -9.06
C GLU A 97 -0.03 -6.82 -10.05
N ARG A 98 0.76 -5.81 -10.43
CA ARG A 98 0.38 -4.82 -11.44
C ARG A 98 0.01 -5.49 -12.77
N ALA A 99 0.88 -6.35 -13.30
CA ALA A 99 0.65 -7.03 -14.57
C ALA A 99 -0.62 -7.90 -14.54
N ALA A 100 -0.90 -8.59 -13.42
CA ALA A 100 -2.13 -9.37 -13.26
C ALA A 100 -3.38 -8.49 -13.24
N LEU A 101 -3.36 -7.39 -12.46
CA LEU A 101 -4.49 -6.45 -12.38
C LEU A 101 -4.75 -5.74 -13.72
N GLU A 102 -3.71 -5.35 -14.45
CA GLU A 102 -3.83 -4.80 -15.80
C GLU A 102 -4.38 -5.83 -16.79
N ARG A 103 -4.00 -7.11 -16.65
CA ARG A 103 -4.53 -8.19 -17.50
C ARG A 103 -6.00 -8.49 -17.21
N TRP A 104 -6.43 -8.35 -15.96
CA TRP A 104 -7.83 -8.51 -15.57
C TRP A 104 -8.67 -7.27 -15.82
N ASN A 105 -8.12 -6.06 -15.74
CA ASN A 105 -8.77 -4.80 -16.13
C ASN A 105 -10.24 -4.64 -15.68
N GLY A 106 -10.54 -4.84 -14.40
CA GLY A 106 -11.91 -4.71 -13.89
C GLY A 106 -12.75 -5.99 -13.96
N TRP A 107 -12.27 -7.05 -14.63
CA TRP A 107 -12.99 -8.33 -14.76
C TRP A 107 -12.78 -9.18 -13.51
N GLY A 108 -13.64 -8.96 -12.50
CA GLY A 108 -13.58 -9.65 -11.21
C GLY A 108 -12.43 -9.20 -10.30
N ALA A 109 -11.74 -8.11 -10.68
CA ALA A 109 -10.63 -7.53 -9.94
C ALA A 109 -10.69 -6.00 -10.06
N VAL A 110 -9.95 -5.30 -9.20
CA VAL A 110 -9.79 -3.84 -9.31
C VAL A 110 -9.04 -3.43 -10.58
N ARG A 111 -9.43 -2.32 -11.18
CA ARG A 111 -8.66 -1.61 -12.20
C ARG A 111 -7.47 -0.87 -11.60
N VAL A 112 -6.38 -0.83 -12.35
CA VAL A 112 -5.23 0.05 -12.11
C VAL A 112 -5.53 1.40 -12.74
N LEU A 113 -5.52 2.46 -11.93
CA LEU A 113 -5.72 3.84 -12.35
C LEU A 113 -4.38 4.59 -12.56
N GLY A 114 -3.30 4.08 -11.95
CA GLY A 114 -1.96 4.64 -12.05
C GLY A 114 -0.94 3.74 -11.34
N ALA A 115 0.33 3.92 -11.67
CA ALA A 115 1.44 3.19 -11.05
C ALA A 115 2.67 4.11 -10.94
N ALA A 116 3.42 3.94 -9.85
CA ALA A 116 4.77 4.49 -9.65
C ALA A 116 5.65 3.35 -9.13
N PRO A 117 6.15 2.46 -10.02
CA PRO A 117 6.90 1.27 -9.63
C PRO A 117 8.18 1.60 -8.84
N GLU A 118 8.79 2.75 -9.09
CA GLU A 118 9.95 3.26 -8.36
C GLU A 118 9.70 3.45 -6.86
N ASP A 119 8.45 3.75 -6.51
CA ASP A 119 7.96 4.00 -5.15
C ASP A 119 7.21 2.78 -4.59
N GLY A 120 7.08 1.70 -5.37
CA GLY A 120 6.25 0.55 -5.02
C GLY A 120 4.77 0.91 -4.86
N ALA A 121 4.27 1.91 -5.59
CA ALA A 121 2.91 2.43 -5.44
C ALA A 121 2.01 2.06 -6.63
N LEU A 122 0.78 1.64 -6.33
CA LEU A 122 -0.30 1.44 -7.28
C LEU A 122 -1.51 2.27 -6.87
N LEU A 123 -2.10 3.02 -7.79
CA LEU A 123 -3.41 3.64 -7.60
C LEU A 123 -4.48 2.73 -8.17
N LEU A 124 -5.41 2.27 -7.33
CA LEU A 124 -6.44 1.32 -7.72
C LEU A 124 -7.82 1.96 -7.65
N GLU A 125 -8.76 1.46 -8.45
CA GLU A 125 -10.18 1.77 -8.23
C GLU A 125 -10.59 1.31 -6.85
N ARG A 126 -11.39 2.12 -6.14
CA ARG A 126 -11.90 1.73 -4.83
C ARG A 126 -13.16 0.90 -4.99
N LEU A 127 -13.12 -0.36 -4.57
CA LEU A 127 -14.32 -1.17 -4.45
C LEU A 127 -15.12 -0.78 -3.20
N HIS A 128 -16.44 -0.87 -3.31
CA HIS A 128 -17.34 -0.74 -2.19
C HIS A 128 -17.51 -2.12 -1.55
N GLY A 129 -16.88 -2.31 -0.40
CA GLY A 129 -17.11 -3.50 0.43
C GLY A 129 -18.43 -3.34 1.19
N GLU A 130 -19.55 -3.35 0.47
CA GLU A 130 -20.86 -3.56 1.08
C GLU A 130 -21.34 -4.95 0.68
N VAL A 131 -21.30 -5.85 1.66
CA VAL A 131 -22.21 -6.98 1.81
C VAL A 131 -22.71 -6.94 3.23
#